data_AF-A0A950FW41-F1
#
_entry.id   AF-A0A950FW41-F1
#
_cell.length_a   1.000
_cell.length_b   1.000
_cell.length_c   1.000
_cell.angle_alpha   90.00
_cell.angle_beta   90.00
_cell.angle_gamma   90.00
#
_symmetry.space_group_name_H-M   'P 1'
#
loop_
_entity.id
_entity.type
_entity.pdbx_description
1 polymer ?
#
loop_
_entity_poly.entity_id
_entity_poly.type
_entity_poly.pdbx_seq_one_letter_code
_entity_poly.pdbx_strand_id
1 'polypeptide(L)' 'MTDKQLVLDTVHKLPDDTPLEKISEEIEFLMAVQQGLKALDEGRVVSHEDVKARVASWAHRGRK' A
#
# COMPACT_ATOMS: atom_id res chain seq x y z
N MET A 1 6.50 14.29 10.31
CA MET A 1 7.57 13.57 9.61
C MET A 1 7.50 13.95 8.15
N THR A 2 8.63 14.15 7.47
CA THR A 2 8.65 14.41 6.02
C THR A 2 8.61 13.11 5.23
N ASP A 3 8.18 13.14 3.96
CA ASP A 3 8.20 11.97 3.09
C ASP A 3 9.59 11.33 2.99
N LYS A 4 10.63 12.17 2.95
CA LYS A 4 12.03 11.72 2.98
C LYS A 4 12.37 10.91 4.24
N GLN A 5 11.96 11.41 5.41
CA GLN A 5 12.21 10.70 6.68
C GLN A 5 11.45 9.38 6.72
N LEU A 6 10.21 9.36 6.24
CA LEU A 6 9.39 8.14 6.20
C LEU A 6 10.01 7.07 5.29
N VAL A 7 10.51 7.46 4.11
CA VAL A 7 11.21 6.53 3.21
C VAL A 7 12.48 6.00 3.86
N LEU A 8 13.31 6.87 4.45
CA LEU A 8 14.54 6.45 5.12
C LEU A 8 14.25 5.47 6.28
N ASP A 9 13.25 5.76 7.11
CA ASP A 9 12.85 4.89 8.21
C ASP A 9 12.30 3.54 7.73
N THR A 10 11.65 3.52 6.56
CA THR A 10 11.17 2.30 5.92
C THR A 10 12.35 1.46 5.42
N VAL A 11 13.28 2.08 4.69
CA VAL A 11 14.46 1.42 4.15
C VAL A 11 15.36 0.88 5.26
N HIS A 12 15.54 1.60 6.36
CA HIS A 12 16.34 1.13 7.51
C HIS A 12 15.78 -0.12 8.20
N LYS A 13 14.51 -0.48 7.97
CA LYS A 13 13.89 -1.69 8.54
C LYS A 13 14.02 -2.91 7.64
N LEU A 14 14.46 -2.72 6.40
CA LEU A 14 14.64 -3.81 5.45
C LEU A 14 15.94 -4.56 5.75
N PRO A 15 16.02 -5.88 5.49
CA PRO A 15 17.27 -6.62 5.53
C PRO A 15 18.34 -6.02 4.61
N ASP A 16 19.61 -6.11 5.01
CA ASP A 16 20.75 -5.56 4.25
C ASP A 16 20.89 -6.14 2.84
N ASP A 17 20.40 -7.36 2.62
CA ASP A 17 20.44 -8.08 1.34
C ASP A 17 19.18 -7.85 0.47
N THR A 18 18.32 -6.91 0.85
CA THR A 18 17.10 -6.60 0.11
C THR A 18 17.44 -6.07 -1.30
N PRO A 19 16.96 -6.71 -2.38
CA PRO A 19 17.18 -6.24 -3.75
C PRO A 19 16.53 -4.88 -3.97
N LEU A 20 17.13 -4.07 -4.85
CA LEU A 20 16.62 -2.72 -5.16
C LEU A 20 15.16 -2.75 -5.65
N GLU A 21 14.77 -3.77 -6.41
CA GLU A 21 13.40 -3.96 -6.88
C GLU A 21 12.43 -4.10 -5.71
N LYS A 22 12.80 -4.82 -4.65
CA LYS A 22 11.98 -4.97 -3.45
C LYS A 22 11.93 -3.70 -2.61
N ILE A 23 13.01 -2.93 -2.57
CA ILE A 23 13.00 -1.61 -1.94
C ILE A 23 12.00 -0.70 -2.67
N SER A 24 11.98 -0.71 -4.00
CA SER A 24 11.02 0.06 -4.80
C SER A 24 9.57 -0.36 -4.52
N GLU A 25 9.29 -1.67 -4.52
CA GLU A 25 7.95 -2.20 -4.20
C GLU A 25 7.46 -1.73 -2.83
N GLU A 26 8.34 -1.72 -1.81
CA GLU A 26 7.98 -1.26 -0.46
C GLU A 26 7.66 0.23 -0.43
N ILE A 27 8.40 1.05 -1.18
CA ILE A 27 8.13 2.49 -1.30
C ILE A 27 6.80 2.74 -2.04
N GLU A 28 6.53 1.98 -3.10
CA GLU A 28 5.24 2.05 -3.81
C GLU A 28 4.06 1.66 -2.91
N PHE A 29 4.23 0.62 -2.09
CA PHE A 29 3.25 0.22 -1.09
C PHE A 29 2.99 1.33 -0.07
N LEU A 30 4.05 1.95 0.45
CA LEU A 30 3.96 3.10 1.35
C LEU A 30 3.18 4.27 0.72
N MET A 31 3.44 4.58 -0.54
CA MET A 31 2.70 5.62 -1.27
C MET A 31 1.20 5.30 -1.38
N ALA A 32 0.85 4.04 -1.67
CA ALA A 32 -0.54 3.61 -1.74
C ALA A 32 -1.26 3.74 -0.38
N VAL A 33 -0.57 3.42 0.73
CA VAL A 33 -1.11 3.62 2.09
C VAL A 33 -1.38 5.09 2.36
N GLN A 34 -0.41 5.98 2.07
CA GLN A 34 -0.58 7.43 2.26
C GLN A 34 -1.75 7.99 1.43
N GLN A 35 -1.89 7.53 0.19
CA GLN A 35 -3.03 7.89 -0.65
C GLN A 35 -4.36 7.43 -0.05
N GLY A 36 -4.41 6.23 0.54
CA GLY A 36 -5.58 5.70 1.22
C GLY A 36 -5.96 6.52 2.47
N LEU A 37 -4.98 6.90 3.29
CA LEU A 37 -5.19 7.75 4.47
C LEU A 37 -5.72 9.13 4.07
N LYS A 38 -5.13 9.76 3.06
CA LYS A 38 -5.63 11.04 2.54
C LYS A 38 -7.06 10.92 2.00
N ALA A 39 -7.38 9.83 1.31
CA ALA A 39 -8.74 9.59 0.82
C ALA A 39 -9.75 9.45 1.97
N LEU A 40 -9.35 8.81 3.07
CA LEU A 40 -10.15 8.70 4.28
C LEU A 40 -10.44 10.08 4.89
N ASP A 41 -9.42 10.92 5.04
CA ASP A 41 -9.56 12.28 5.58
C ASP A 41 -10.48 13.16 4.70
N GLU A 42 -10.45 12.96 3.39
CA GLU A 42 -11.31 13.65 2.42
C GLU A 42 -12.73 13.05 2.33
N GLY A 43 -13.04 12.01 3.11
CA GLY A 43 -14.34 11.31 3.07
C GLY A 43 -14.57 10.47 1.80
N ARG A 44 -13.53 10.24 1.00
CA ARG A 44 -13.56 9.36 -0.19
C ARG A 44 -13.47 7.89 0.22
N VAL A 45 -14.48 7.43 0.93
CA VAL A 45 -14.59 6.06 1.46
C VAL A 45 -15.54 5.19 0.64
N VAL A 46 -15.47 3.88 0.84
CA VAL A 46 -16.40 2.90 0.27
C VAL A 46 -17.08 2.15 1.41
N SER A 47 -18.29 1.63 1.18
CA SER A 47 -19.00 0.89 2.21
C SER A 47 -18.32 -0.46 2.48
N HIS A 48 -18.56 -1.01 3.68
CA HIS A 48 -18.04 -2.32 4.04
C HIS A 48 -18.54 -3.43 3.08
N GLU A 49 -19.79 -3.34 2.62
CA GLU A 49 -20.36 -4.29 1.66
C GLU A 49 -19.70 -4.19 0.28
N ASP A 50 -19.37 -2.98 -0.18
CA ASP A 50 -18.61 -2.79 -1.43
C ASP A 50 -17.21 -3.39 -1.33
N VAL A 51 -16.56 -3.26 -0.17
CA VAL A 51 -15.25 -3.88 0.08
C VAL A 51 -15.34 -5.40 0.02
N LYS A 52 -16.34 -6.02 0.67
CA LYS A 52 -16.57 -7.48 0.60
C LYS A 52 -16.72 -7.96 -0.85
N ALA A 53 -17.55 -7.27 -1.64
CA ALA A 53 -17.76 -7.60 -3.04
C ALA A 53 -16.48 -7.51 -3.87
N ARG A 54 -15.66 -6.47 -3.65
CA ARG A 54 -14.36 -6.30 -4.32
C ARG A 54 -13.38 -7.42 -3.97
N VAL A 55 -13.22 -7.75 -2.69
CA VAL A 55 -12.31 -8.80 -2.23
C VAL A 55 -12.74 -10.16 -2.80
N ALA A 56 -14.04 -10.48 -2.78
CA ALA A 56 -14.55 -11.71 -3.38
C ALA A 56 -14.21 -11.82 -4.89
N SER A 57 -14.23 -10.69 -5.63
CA SER A 57 -13.89 -10.68 -7.06
C SER A 57 -12.42 -11.07 -7.36
N TRP A 58 -11.51 -10.91 -6.39
CA TRP A 58 -10.09 -11.21 -6.59
C TRP A 58 -9.83 -12.71 -6.75
N ALA A 59 -10.54 -13.53 -5.97
CA ALA A 59 -10.49 -14.99 -6.07
C ALA A 59 -10.98 -15.53 -7.42
N HIS A 60 -11.80 -14.77 -8.14
CA HIS A 60 -12.27 -15.13 -9.48
C HIS A 60 -11.31 -14.71 -10.60
N ARG A 61 -10.46 -13.71 -10.39
CA ARG A 61 -9.47 -13.25 -11.38
C ARG A 61 -8.22 -14.13 -11.47
N GLY A 62 -7.88 -14.87 -10.42
CA GLY A 62 -6.70 -15.76 -10.38
C GLY A 62 -6.89 -17.14 -11.05
N ARG A 63 -8.07 -17.43 -11.63
CA ARG A 63 -8.32 -18.65 -12.41
C ARG A 63 -8.27 -18.35 -13.91
N LYS A 64 -7.06 -18.18 -14.44
CA LYS A 64 -6.74 -18.36 -15.87
C LYS A 64 -5.40 -19.05 -15.99
#